data_AF-A0A8B8JG80-F1
#
_entry.id   AF-A0A8B8JG80-F1
#
_cell.length_a   1.000
_cell.length_b   1.000
_cell.length_c   1.000
_cell.angle_alpha   90.00
_cell.angle_beta   90.00
_cell.angle_gamma   90.00
#
_symmetry.space_group_name_H-M   'P 1'
#
loop_
_entity.id
_entity.type
_entity.pdbx_description
1 polymer ?
#
loop_
_entity_poly.entity_id
_entity_poly.type
_entity_poly.pdbx_seq_one_letter_code
_entity_poly.pdbx_strand_id
1 'polypeptide(L)'
;MAISGEPQSVTNGLNHSSVRRRTSASAADGLFHSSATVEGESSGEELVKDSGSDDSISSEQLPVGNREAEQRQVPDVSALKFVYRASVPAHRRVKESPLSSDNIFRQLQSHAGLFNLCIVVLVAVNSRLIIENLMKYGLLIKYGFWFSPKSLLDWPLFMCCLTLAVFPFAAFIVEKLAQQKYFSEPVVVLLHIIITSAALCYPILVILRCDSAFLSGVTLMLFACIVWLKLVSYAHTNYDMRALAKSIEKGEALPNTVNVDYPYNVSFKSLVYFMVAPTLCYQTNYPRTPYIRKGWVVRQLVKLIIFTGVMGFIIEQYINPIVQNSQHPLKGYLLYAIERVLKLSVPNLYVWLCMFYCFFHLWLNILAELLRFGDREFYKDWWNAKTVEDYWRMWNMPVHKWMIRHLYFPCLRIGIPKGVALLIVFLVSALFHELCIAVPCHIFKFWAFCGIMFQVPLVLITNYLQNKFRNSMVGNMIFWFIFSILGQPMCVLLYYHDLMNRKSKLDQS
;
A
#
# COMPACT_ATOMS: atom_id res chain seq x y z
N MET A 1 22.04 -42.95 -40.51
CA MET A 1 23.41 -43.23 -41.02
C MET A 1 23.24 -43.88 -42.39
N ALA A 2 23.75 -43.40 -43.51
CA ALA A 2 24.84 -42.45 -43.75
C ALA A 2 24.49 -41.43 -44.85
N ILE A 3 25.27 -40.35 -44.83
CA ILE A 3 25.20 -39.09 -45.58
C ILE A 3 26.37 -39.05 -46.58
N SER A 4 26.18 -38.41 -47.73
CA SER A 4 27.21 -37.77 -48.58
C SER A 4 26.46 -36.92 -49.62
N GLY A 5 26.77 -35.69 -50.00
CA GLY A 5 27.85 -34.72 -49.78
C GLY A 5 27.61 -33.63 -50.87
N GLU A 6 27.87 -32.35 -50.55
CA GLU A 6 27.62 -31.17 -51.40
C GLU A 6 28.31 -31.18 -52.78
N PRO A 7 27.97 -30.22 -53.67
CA PRO A 7 28.94 -29.12 -53.85
C PRO A 7 28.35 -27.71 -54.11
N GLN A 8 29.06 -26.73 -53.53
CA GLN A 8 29.53 -25.43 -54.06
C GLN A 8 28.53 -24.43 -54.70
N SER A 9 28.41 -23.26 -54.06
CA SER A 9 27.96 -22.01 -54.70
C SER A 9 28.96 -20.87 -54.47
N VAL A 10 29.20 -20.15 -55.56
CA VAL A 10 30.22 -19.13 -55.82
C VAL A 10 30.00 -17.81 -55.07
N THR A 11 31.11 -17.12 -54.82
CA THR A 11 31.35 -15.84 -54.11
C THR A 11 30.93 -14.55 -54.85
N ASN A 12 30.67 -13.50 -54.06
CA ASN A 12 30.82 -12.03 -54.27
C ASN A 12 29.51 -11.28 -53.95
N GLY A 13 29.43 -10.21 -53.17
CA GLY A 13 30.36 -9.38 -52.41
C GLY A 13 29.62 -8.13 -51.92
N LEU A 14 30.18 -7.46 -50.90
CA LEU A 14 29.95 -6.06 -50.45
C LEU A 14 28.90 -5.75 -49.35
N ASN A 15 29.49 -5.26 -48.23
CA ASN A 15 29.07 -4.21 -47.32
C ASN A 15 27.83 -4.40 -46.43
N HIS A 16 28.07 -4.66 -45.13
CA HIS A 16 27.46 -3.83 -44.07
C HIS A 16 28.35 -3.73 -42.82
N SER A 17 28.53 -2.48 -42.41
CA SER A 17 29.26 -1.93 -41.28
C SER A 17 29.04 -2.61 -39.93
N SER A 18 30.14 -2.80 -39.21
CA SER A 18 30.23 -3.19 -37.80
C SER A 18 29.60 -2.16 -36.86
N VAL A 19 28.46 -2.49 -36.25
CA VAL A 19 27.89 -1.71 -35.15
C VAL A 19 28.42 -2.23 -33.82
N ARG A 20 29.32 -1.43 -33.26
CA ARG A 20 29.97 -1.52 -31.95
C ARG A 20 28.92 -1.61 -30.83
N ARG A 21 28.77 -2.78 -30.22
CA ARG A 21 27.95 -2.99 -29.01
C ARG A 21 28.66 -2.37 -27.81
N ARG A 22 28.24 -1.17 -27.39
CA ARG A 22 28.77 -0.49 -26.21
C ARG A 22 28.10 -1.09 -24.96
N THR A 23 28.89 -1.71 -24.10
CA THR A 23 28.54 -2.09 -22.73
C THR A 23 28.33 -0.83 -21.90
N SER A 24 27.08 -0.54 -21.50
CA SER A 24 26.77 0.47 -20.49
C SER A 24 26.69 -0.18 -19.11
N ALA A 25 27.48 0.37 -18.20
CA ALA A 25 27.72 -0.09 -16.84
C ALA A 25 26.44 -0.27 -16.00
N SER A 26 26.35 -1.44 -15.37
CA SER A 26 25.47 -1.77 -14.27
C SER A 26 25.99 -1.09 -12.99
N ALA A 27 25.39 0.04 -12.60
CA ALA A 27 25.57 0.61 -11.27
C ALA A 27 24.35 1.46 -10.90
N ALA A 28 23.26 0.82 -10.43
CA ALA A 28 22.21 1.44 -9.59
C ALA A 28 21.11 0.44 -9.11
N ASP A 29 21.39 -0.85 -8.95
CA ASP A 29 20.38 -1.83 -8.44
C ASP A 29 20.77 -2.46 -7.08
N GLY A 30 21.86 -2.02 -6.47
CA GLY A 30 22.44 -2.62 -5.25
C GLY A 30 21.98 -2.03 -3.92
N LEU A 31 20.69 -1.80 -3.71
CA LEU A 31 20.17 -1.38 -2.38
C LEU A 31 18.80 -1.96 -2.01
N PHE A 32 18.22 -2.84 -2.84
CA PHE A 32 16.91 -3.46 -2.60
C PHE A 32 16.90 -5.00 -2.61
N HIS A 33 18.05 -5.65 -2.72
CA HIS A 33 18.17 -7.09 -2.54
C HIS A 33 19.39 -7.40 -1.69
N SER A 34 19.18 -7.80 -0.45
CA SER A 34 20.13 -8.67 0.24
C SER A 34 19.36 -9.56 1.20
N SER A 35 19.18 -10.82 0.78
CA SER A 35 19.27 -12.02 1.61
C SER A 35 18.41 -13.12 0.98
N ALA A 36 19.04 -13.95 0.15
CA ALA A 36 18.75 -15.38 0.02
C ALA A 36 19.76 -15.99 -0.95
N THR A 37 20.64 -16.85 -0.43
CA THR A 37 21.03 -18.19 -0.90
C THR A 37 22.45 -18.48 -0.42
N VAL A 38 22.63 -19.49 0.43
CA VAL A 38 23.45 -20.70 0.17
C VAL A 38 23.00 -21.77 1.18
N GLU A 39 22.48 -22.88 0.69
CA GLU A 39 22.47 -24.19 1.38
C GLU A 39 23.77 -24.93 1.03
N GLY A 40 24.30 -25.71 1.97
CA GLY A 40 25.39 -26.68 1.73
C GLY A 40 26.16 -27.07 2.99
N GLU A 41 25.97 -28.31 3.42
CA GLU A 41 26.41 -28.97 4.66
C GLU A 41 27.94 -29.18 4.81
N SER A 42 28.44 -29.29 6.06
CA SER A 42 29.36 -30.37 6.55
C SER A 42 30.07 -30.00 7.87
N SER A 43 29.72 -30.75 8.93
CA SER A 43 30.51 -31.37 10.03
C SER A 43 31.89 -30.89 10.55
N GLY A 44 32.06 -31.01 11.89
CA GLY A 44 33.31 -31.22 12.66
C GLY A 44 33.77 -30.02 13.53
N GLU A 45 33.67 -30.04 14.87
CA GLU A 45 34.75 -30.36 15.87
C GLU A 45 35.96 -29.41 15.77
N GLU A 46 36.64 -28.85 16.79
CA GLU A 46 36.66 -28.88 18.27
C GLU A 46 37.72 -27.80 18.72
N LEU A 47 37.74 -27.40 20.01
CA LEU A 47 38.90 -26.89 20.81
C LEU A 47 39.53 -25.51 20.45
N VAL A 48 39.72 -24.47 21.29
CA VAL A 48 40.17 -24.21 22.70
C VAL A 48 41.49 -23.40 22.70
N LYS A 49 41.55 -22.37 23.58
CA LYS A 49 42.73 -21.64 24.14
C LYS A 49 43.50 -20.67 23.23
N ASP A 50 44.12 -19.59 23.70
CA ASP A 50 44.24 -18.85 24.97
C ASP A 50 45.01 -17.53 24.64
N SER A 51 45.22 -16.69 25.66
CA SER A 51 46.29 -15.68 25.83
C SER A 51 45.91 -14.18 25.72
N GLY A 52 45.90 -13.54 26.91
CA GLY A 52 46.42 -12.18 27.13
C GLY A 52 47.96 -12.18 27.04
N SER A 53 48.72 -11.08 27.16
CA SER A 53 48.51 -9.77 27.78
C SER A 53 49.67 -8.82 27.34
N ASP A 54 49.57 -7.55 27.76
CA ASP A 54 50.65 -6.59 28.07
C ASP A 54 51.39 -5.76 26.98
N ASP A 55 50.95 -4.50 26.88
CA ASP A 55 51.65 -3.23 27.19
C ASP A 55 53.15 -2.97 26.90
N SER A 56 53.37 -1.86 26.18
CA SER A 56 54.23 -0.69 26.48
C SER A 56 55.56 -0.42 25.71
N ILE A 57 55.57 0.76 25.01
CA ILE A 57 56.60 1.87 24.99
C ILE A 57 58.01 1.54 24.41
N SER A 58 58.71 2.29 23.53
CA SER A 58 58.58 3.56 22.80
C SER A 58 59.72 3.75 21.77
N SER A 59 59.37 4.41 20.65
CA SER A 59 60.12 5.47 19.91
C SER A 59 61.44 5.21 19.15
N GLU A 60 61.38 5.37 17.82
CA GLU A 60 62.40 6.05 16.98
C GLU A 60 61.79 6.55 15.64
N GLN A 61 62.36 7.63 15.10
CA GLN A 61 61.76 8.57 14.13
C GLN A 61 61.93 8.19 12.63
N LEU A 62 60.83 8.33 11.86
CA LEU A 62 60.63 8.87 10.48
C LEU A 62 61.59 8.50 9.30
N PRO A 63 61.06 8.27 8.08
CA PRO A 63 60.67 9.41 7.23
C PRO A 63 59.30 9.32 6.53
N VAL A 64 58.89 10.50 6.08
CA VAL A 64 57.59 10.93 5.55
C VAL A 64 57.27 10.32 4.19
N GLY A 65 56.03 9.84 4.01
CA GLY A 65 55.45 9.43 2.73
C GLY A 65 53.92 9.33 2.81
N ASN A 66 53.23 10.16 2.03
CA ASN A 66 51.79 10.41 1.95
C ASN A 66 50.85 9.26 2.33
N ARG A 67 49.98 9.48 3.34
CA ARG A 67 48.73 8.74 3.52
C ARG A 67 47.57 9.60 3.01
N GLU A 68 47.01 9.21 1.87
CA GLU A 68 45.68 9.65 1.48
C GLU A 68 44.68 9.10 2.51
N ALA A 69 44.01 10.00 3.20
CA ALA A 69 42.92 9.67 4.10
C ALA A 69 41.73 9.17 3.26
N GLU A 70 41.31 7.92 3.51
CA GLU A 70 40.00 7.42 3.09
C GLU A 70 38.91 8.33 3.66
N GLN A 71 38.47 9.28 2.85
CA GLN A 71 37.24 10.02 3.10
C GLN A 71 36.08 9.02 3.04
N ARG A 72 35.52 8.69 4.22
CA ARG A 72 34.14 8.20 4.33
C ARG A 72 33.25 9.16 3.55
N GLN A 73 32.83 8.74 2.35
CA GLN A 73 31.86 9.47 1.54
C GLN A 73 30.55 9.56 2.32
N VAL A 74 30.33 10.72 2.93
CA VAL A 74 28.99 11.18 3.29
C VAL A 74 28.21 11.20 1.97
N PRO A 75 27.07 10.49 1.85
CA PRO A 75 26.31 10.52 0.61
C PRO A 75 25.92 11.96 0.30
N ASP A 76 26.32 12.43 -0.88
CA ASP A 76 26.09 13.79 -1.34
C ASP A 76 24.60 14.15 -1.19
N VAL A 77 24.31 15.09 -0.29
CA VAL A 77 22.96 15.58 0.02
C VAL A 77 22.31 16.15 -1.26
N SER A 78 23.12 16.61 -2.21
CA SER A 78 22.65 17.06 -3.52
C SER A 78 22.04 15.90 -4.33
N ALA A 79 22.70 14.75 -4.41
CA ALA A 79 22.21 13.57 -5.12
C ALA A 79 20.90 13.02 -4.51
N LEU A 80 20.78 13.02 -3.18
CA LEU A 80 19.54 12.67 -2.46
C LEU A 80 18.38 13.63 -2.79
N LYS A 81 18.68 14.92 -3.02
CA LYS A 81 17.68 15.95 -3.39
C LYS A 81 17.11 15.75 -4.80
N PHE A 82 17.86 15.10 -5.70
CA PHE A 82 17.44 14.86 -7.09
C PHE A 82 16.80 13.47 -7.31
N VAL A 83 17.24 12.42 -6.61
CA VAL A 83 16.75 11.04 -6.82
C VAL A 83 15.31 10.82 -6.30
N TYR A 84 14.84 11.63 -5.36
CA TYR A 84 13.58 11.39 -4.64
C TYR A 84 12.54 12.51 -4.76
N ARG A 85 12.54 13.28 -5.85
CA ARG A 85 11.50 14.30 -6.14
C ARG A 85 10.14 13.67 -6.43
N ALA A 86 9.06 14.41 -6.20
CA ALA A 86 7.70 13.98 -6.52
C ALA A 86 7.50 13.75 -8.03
N SER A 87 8.28 14.44 -8.87
CA SER A 87 8.31 14.24 -10.33
C SER A 87 9.01 12.96 -10.79
N VAL A 88 9.74 12.25 -9.93
CA VAL A 88 10.42 11.00 -10.30
C VAL A 88 9.39 9.88 -10.53
N PRO A 89 9.46 9.12 -11.64
CA PRO A 89 8.47 8.10 -11.94
C PRO A 89 8.48 6.96 -10.91
N ALA A 90 7.32 6.69 -10.31
CA ALA A 90 7.07 5.54 -9.42
C ALA A 90 6.87 4.24 -10.20
N HIS A 91 6.39 4.35 -11.44
CA HIS A 91 6.01 3.24 -12.29
C HIS A 91 6.93 3.25 -13.51
N ARG A 92 7.92 2.36 -13.53
CA ARG A 92 8.95 2.34 -14.58
C ARG A 92 8.83 1.15 -15.53
N ARG A 93 8.22 0.06 -15.08
CA ARG A 93 8.13 -1.21 -15.81
C ARG A 93 6.74 -1.81 -15.66
N VAL A 94 6.34 -2.59 -16.65
CA VAL A 94 5.17 -3.46 -16.57
C VAL A 94 5.50 -4.58 -15.58
N LYS A 95 4.63 -4.79 -14.59
CA LYS A 95 4.79 -5.81 -13.55
C LYS A 95 3.45 -6.46 -13.27
N GLU A 96 3.45 -7.76 -13.02
CA GLU A 96 2.25 -8.50 -12.65
C GLU A 96 2.06 -8.52 -11.13
N SER A 97 0.82 -8.70 -10.67
CA SER A 97 0.55 -8.84 -9.23
C SER A 97 1.12 -10.17 -8.72
N PRO A 98 1.70 -10.23 -7.50
CA PRO A 98 2.35 -11.45 -7.00
C PRO A 98 1.45 -12.70 -6.99
N LEU A 99 0.18 -12.58 -6.56
CA LEU A 99 -0.77 -13.71 -6.55
C LEU A 99 -1.19 -14.18 -7.95
N SER A 100 -0.90 -13.41 -8.99
CA SER A 100 -1.12 -13.82 -10.39
C SER A 100 0.07 -14.61 -10.94
N SER A 101 1.22 -14.61 -10.27
CA SER A 101 2.43 -15.24 -10.79
C SER A 101 2.40 -16.76 -10.60
N ASP A 102 2.67 -17.50 -11.67
CA ASP A 102 2.69 -18.97 -11.70
C ASP A 102 3.70 -19.60 -10.71
N ASN A 103 4.63 -18.78 -10.19
CA ASN A 103 5.68 -19.21 -9.27
C ASN A 103 5.15 -19.63 -7.89
N ILE A 104 4.09 -19.01 -7.39
CA ILE A 104 3.48 -19.35 -6.08
C ILE A 104 2.84 -20.74 -6.14
N PHE A 105 2.16 -21.05 -7.25
CA PHE A 105 1.51 -22.35 -7.45
C PHE A 105 2.53 -23.50 -7.51
N ARG A 106 3.72 -23.26 -8.09
CA ARG A 106 4.79 -24.26 -8.12
C ARG A 106 5.35 -24.58 -6.74
N GLN A 107 5.48 -23.59 -5.86
CA GLN A 107 5.99 -23.80 -4.50
C GLN A 107 4.97 -24.48 -3.58
N LEU A 108 3.67 -24.20 -3.74
CA LEU A 108 2.60 -24.93 -3.00
C LEU A 108 2.59 -26.44 -3.29
N GLN A 109 3.11 -26.84 -4.45
CA GLN A 109 3.06 -28.23 -4.91
C GLN A 109 4.01 -29.16 -4.15
N SER A 110 5.01 -28.64 -3.42
CA SER A 110 5.97 -29.46 -2.66
C SER A 110 5.40 -30.07 -1.37
N HIS A 111 4.35 -29.47 -0.78
CA HIS A 111 3.66 -29.95 0.43
C HIS A 111 2.16 -30.18 0.20
N ALA A 112 1.80 -30.57 -1.02
CA ALA A 112 0.40 -30.68 -1.45
C ALA A 112 -0.46 -31.57 -0.53
N GLY A 113 0.08 -32.66 0.01
CA GLY A 113 -0.66 -33.58 0.91
C GLY A 113 -1.10 -32.93 2.22
N LEU A 114 -0.17 -32.27 2.94
CA LEU A 114 -0.48 -31.55 4.18
C LEU A 114 -1.37 -30.33 3.94
N PHE A 115 -1.17 -29.62 2.83
CA PHE A 115 -2.01 -28.50 2.45
C PHE A 115 -3.45 -28.94 2.15
N ASN A 116 -3.63 -30.03 1.40
CA ASN A 116 -4.93 -30.62 1.13
C ASN A 116 -5.61 -31.09 2.42
N LEU A 117 -4.87 -31.72 3.34
CA LEU A 117 -5.39 -32.11 4.66
C LEU A 117 -5.85 -30.89 5.47
N CYS A 118 -5.05 -29.82 5.52
CA CYS A 118 -5.43 -28.56 6.17
C CYS A 118 -6.71 -27.96 5.56
N ILE A 119 -6.85 -27.97 4.23
CA ILE A 119 -8.08 -27.52 3.57
C ILE A 119 -9.26 -28.40 3.96
N VAL A 120 -9.13 -29.72 3.93
CA VAL A 120 -10.21 -30.64 4.28
C VAL A 120 -10.64 -30.45 5.74
N VAL A 121 -9.69 -30.37 6.67
CA VAL A 121 -9.98 -30.11 8.09
C VAL A 121 -10.64 -28.75 8.28
N LEU A 122 -10.14 -27.72 7.59
CA LEU A 122 -10.72 -26.38 7.63
C LEU A 122 -12.17 -26.40 7.13
N VAL A 123 -12.44 -27.06 6.01
CA VAL A 123 -13.78 -27.22 5.46
C VAL A 123 -14.66 -27.99 6.43
N ALA A 124 -14.18 -29.09 7.03
CA ALA A 124 -14.96 -29.90 7.97
C ALA A 124 -15.34 -29.10 9.24
N VAL A 125 -14.38 -28.42 9.86
CA VAL A 125 -14.61 -27.61 11.07
C VAL A 125 -15.57 -26.45 10.78
N ASN A 126 -15.37 -25.76 9.66
CA ASN A 126 -16.26 -24.65 9.28
C ASN A 126 -17.64 -25.15 8.84
N SER A 127 -17.74 -26.29 8.16
CA SER A 127 -19.03 -26.87 7.72
C SER A 127 -19.91 -27.20 8.91
N ARG A 128 -19.35 -27.73 10.00
CA ARG A 128 -20.09 -27.92 11.24
C ARG A 128 -20.65 -26.60 11.77
N LEU A 129 -19.83 -25.54 11.84
CA LEU A 129 -20.26 -24.22 12.29
C LEU A 129 -21.30 -23.58 11.36
N ILE A 130 -21.19 -23.80 10.04
CA ILE A 130 -22.20 -23.38 9.04
C ILE A 130 -23.52 -24.08 9.33
N ILE A 131 -23.51 -25.41 9.50
CA ILE A 131 -24.72 -26.20 9.75
C ILE A 131 -25.36 -25.80 11.09
N GLU A 132 -24.58 -25.68 12.17
CA GLU A 132 -25.10 -25.25 13.48
C GLU A 132 -25.72 -23.84 13.42
N ASN A 133 -25.07 -22.89 12.72
CA ASN A 133 -25.64 -21.55 12.53
C ASN A 133 -26.91 -21.57 11.68
N LEU A 134 -26.94 -22.35 10.60
CA LEU A 134 -28.13 -22.52 9.77
C LEU A 134 -29.28 -23.17 10.54
N MET A 135 -29.00 -24.16 11.40
CA MET A 135 -30.01 -24.78 12.26
C MET A 135 -30.52 -23.80 13.32
N LYS A 136 -29.64 -22.98 13.90
CA LYS A 136 -29.99 -22.08 15.01
C LYS A 136 -30.68 -20.80 14.57
N TYR A 137 -30.23 -20.20 13.47
CA TYR A 137 -30.69 -18.89 13.01
C TYR A 137 -31.40 -18.91 11.65
N GLY A 138 -31.38 -20.05 10.95
CA GLY A 138 -31.86 -20.13 9.57
C GLY A 138 -30.96 -19.35 8.60
N LEU A 139 -31.45 -19.13 7.37
CA LEU A 139 -30.81 -18.20 6.44
C LEU A 139 -31.16 -16.76 6.83
N LEU A 140 -30.31 -16.14 7.66
CA LEU A 140 -30.43 -14.72 8.03
C LEU A 140 -30.19 -13.71 6.88
N ILE A 141 -30.02 -14.16 5.63
CA ILE A 141 -29.75 -13.25 4.50
C ILE A 141 -30.99 -12.40 4.22
N LYS A 142 -31.08 -11.23 4.85
CA LYS A 142 -32.10 -10.23 4.54
C LYS A 142 -31.68 -9.47 3.29
N TYR A 143 -32.55 -9.40 2.28
CA TYR A 143 -32.33 -8.60 1.05
C TYR A 143 -31.96 -7.13 1.34
N GLY A 144 -32.42 -6.59 2.47
CA GLY A 144 -32.14 -5.21 2.91
C GLY A 144 -30.69 -4.92 3.33
N PHE A 145 -29.82 -5.92 3.49
CA PHE A 145 -28.39 -5.68 3.78
C PHE A 145 -27.62 -5.19 2.54
N TRP A 146 -27.82 -5.87 1.41
CA TRP A 146 -27.16 -5.52 0.14
C TRP A 146 -27.78 -4.30 -0.53
N PHE A 147 -29.10 -4.20 -0.46
CA PHE A 147 -29.88 -3.12 -1.05
C PHE A 147 -30.80 -2.54 0.01
N SER A 148 -30.22 -1.82 0.97
CA SER A 148 -31.04 -1.04 1.89
C SER A 148 -31.77 0.03 1.09
N PRO A 149 -33.11 0.16 1.18
CA PRO A 149 -33.83 1.25 0.53
C PRO A 149 -33.30 2.62 0.96
N LYS A 150 -32.75 2.72 2.18
CA LYS A 150 -32.06 3.92 2.67
C LYS A 150 -30.79 4.26 1.87
N SER A 151 -30.04 3.25 1.41
CA SER A 151 -28.85 3.48 0.56
C SER A 151 -29.20 3.99 -0.84
N LEU A 152 -30.38 3.65 -1.36
CA LEU A 152 -30.86 4.16 -2.65
C LEU A 152 -31.45 5.59 -2.53
N LEU A 153 -31.91 5.95 -1.33
CA LEU A 153 -32.38 7.30 -0.97
C LEU A 153 -31.25 8.27 -0.55
N ASP A 154 -30.00 7.81 -0.43
CA ASP A 154 -28.82 8.65 -0.13
C ASP A 154 -28.35 9.50 -1.34
N TRP A 155 -29.30 10.14 -2.03
CA TRP A 155 -29.05 11.03 -3.17
C TRP A 155 -28.04 12.15 -2.86
N PRO A 156 -28.03 12.79 -1.67
CA PRO A 156 -27.04 13.82 -1.35
C PRO A 156 -25.60 13.30 -1.35
N LEU A 157 -25.36 12.07 -0.88
CA LEU A 157 -24.03 11.47 -0.84
C LEU A 157 -23.57 11.06 -2.24
N PHE A 158 -24.48 10.51 -3.05
CA PHE A 158 -24.19 10.20 -4.44
C PHE A 158 -23.85 11.46 -5.23
N MET A 159 -24.63 12.53 -5.06
CA MET A 159 -24.34 13.83 -5.67
C MET A 159 -23.01 14.41 -5.20
N CYS A 160 -22.71 14.32 -3.90
CA CYS A 160 -21.40 14.70 -3.36
C CYS A 160 -20.26 13.91 -4.00
N CYS A 161 -20.45 12.60 -4.26
CA CYS A 161 -19.45 11.78 -4.93
C CYS A 161 -19.21 12.22 -6.38
N LEU A 162 -20.26 12.62 -7.10
CA LEU A 162 -20.13 13.13 -8.47
C LEU A 162 -19.46 14.50 -8.50
N THR A 163 -19.81 15.39 -7.58
CA THR A 163 -19.22 16.74 -7.51
C THR A 163 -17.74 16.73 -7.09
N LEU A 164 -17.24 15.64 -6.47
CA LEU A 164 -15.81 15.48 -6.19
C LEU A 164 -14.92 15.58 -7.43
N ALA A 165 -15.43 15.26 -8.62
CA ALA A 165 -14.69 15.37 -9.89
C ALA A 165 -14.39 16.83 -10.29
N VAL A 166 -15.08 17.81 -9.69
CA VAL A 166 -14.85 19.24 -9.94
C VAL A 166 -13.50 19.70 -9.36
N PHE A 167 -13.07 19.14 -8.22
CA PHE A 167 -11.79 19.55 -7.59
C PHE A 167 -10.55 19.23 -8.44
N PRO A 168 -10.40 18.03 -9.05
CA PRO A 168 -9.36 17.76 -10.05
C PRO A 168 -9.40 18.72 -11.23
N PHE A 169 -10.58 19.06 -11.74
CA PHE A 169 -10.72 20.01 -12.84
C PHE A 169 -10.27 21.42 -12.44
N ALA A 170 -10.63 21.89 -11.25
CA ALA A 170 -10.15 23.15 -10.70
C ALA A 170 -8.62 23.16 -10.54
N ALA A 171 -8.04 22.08 -10.00
CA ALA A 171 -6.58 21.93 -9.88
C ALA A 171 -5.88 21.97 -11.23
N PHE A 172 -6.50 21.43 -12.29
CA PHE A 172 -5.98 21.52 -13.65
C PHE A 172 -6.02 22.94 -14.22
N ILE A 173 -7.10 23.71 -14.00
CA ILE A 173 -7.16 25.11 -14.42
C ILE A 173 -6.06 25.92 -13.75
N VAL A 174 -5.86 25.74 -12.44
CA VAL A 174 -4.78 26.41 -11.70
C VAL A 174 -3.42 26.09 -12.31
N GLU A 175 -3.15 24.83 -12.63
CA GLU A 175 -1.89 24.40 -13.26
C GLU A 175 -1.71 24.94 -14.69
N LYS A 176 -2.78 25.01 -15.47
CA LYS A 176 -2.75 25.58 -16.83
C LYS A 176 -2.48 27.09 -16.80
N LEU A 177 -3.08 27.81 -15.86
CA LEU A 177 -2.81 29.24 -15.66
C LEU A 177 -1.39 29.48 -15.13
N ALA A 178 -0.88 28.60 -14.27
CA ALA A 178 0.51 28.62 -13.82
C ALA A 178 1.49 28.39 -14.98
N GLN A 179 1.18 27.48 -15.92
CA GLN A 179 1.99 27.24 -17.11
C GLN A 179 2.05 28.47 -18.03
N GLN A 180 0.95 29.20 -18.15
CA GLN A 180 0.87 30.46 -18.92
C GLN A 180 1.51 31.67 -18.19
N LYS A 181 2.16 31.45 -17.04
CA LYS A 181 2.83 32.47 -16.21
C LYS A 181 1.89 33.60 -15.71
N TYR A 182 0.57 33.37 -15.62
CA TYR A 182 -0.38 34.35 -15.08
C TYR A 182 -0.31 34.50 -13.55
N PHE A 183 0.01 33.41 -12.83
CA PHE A 183 0.07 33.41 -11.36
C PHE A 183 1.48 33.24 -10.82
N SER A 184 1.75 33.87 -9.68
CA SER A 184 2.98 33.64 -8.90
C SER A 184 2.93 32.29 -8.18
N GLU A 185 4.11 31.70 -7.91
CA GLU A 185 4.22 30.41 -7.23
C GLU A 185 3.49 30.32 -5.87
N PRO A 186 3.60 31.30 -4.95
CA PRO A 186 2.90 31.20 -3.67
C PRO A 186 1.38 31.19 -3.84
N VAL A 187 0.86 31.93 -4.83
CA VAL A 187 -0.58 31.95 -5.14
C VAL A 187 -1.04 30.59 -5.67
N VAL A 188 -0.26 29.96 -6.54
CA VAL A 188 -0.56 28.60 -7.06
C VAL A 188 -0.59 27.57 -5.93
N VAL A 189 0.39 27.63 -5.01
CA VAL A 189 0.43 26.74 -3.84
C VAL A 189 -0.78 26.97 -2.93
N LEU A 190 -1.11 28.24 -2.64
CA LEU A 190 -2.28 28.58 -1.82
C LEU A 190 -3.59 28.06 -2.44
N LEU A 191 -3.78 28.22 -3.75
CA LEU A 191 -4.95 27.71 -4.46
C LEU A 191 -5.05 26.18 -4.38
N HIS A 192 -3.93 25.45 -4.52
CA HIS A 192 -3.94 24.00 -4.34
C HIS A 192 -4.26 23.57 -2.90
N ILE A 193 -3.76 24.30 -1.89
CA ILE A 193 -4.10 24.05 -0.48
C ILE A 193 -5.61 24.23 -0.27
N ILE A 194 -6.20 25.29 -0.83
CA ILE A 194 -7.65 25.53 -0.74
C ILE A 194 -8.43 24.40 -1.44
N ILE A 195 -8.05 24.02 -2.65
CA ILE A 195 -8.75 22.98 -3.43
C ILE A 195 -8.67 21.62 -2.72
N THR A 196 -7.49 21.23 -2.26
CA THR A 196 -7.30 19.94 -1.54
C THR A 196 -8.03 19.93 -0.21
N SER A 197 -7.98 21.03 0.56
CA SER A 197 -8.73 21.15 1.81
C SER A 197 -10.23 21.06 1.58
N ALA A 198 -10.75 21.75 0.56
CA ALA A 198 -12.16 21.70 0.19
C ALA A 198 -12.60 20.29 -0.26
N ALA A 199 -11.76 19.58 -1.02
CA ALA A 199 -12.03 18.21 -1.46
C ALA A 199 -12.21 17.21 -0.32
N LEU A 200 -11.60 17.46 0.84
CA LEU A 200 -11.75 16.64 2.05
C LEU A 200 -12.88 17.14 2.96
N CYS A 201 -12.95 18.46 3.22
CA CYS A 201 -13.95 19.04 4.11
C CYS A 201 -15.38 18.92 3.57
N TYR A 202 -15.58 19.04 2.26
CA TYR A 202 -16.92 19.01 1.66
C TYR A 202 -17.65 17.67 1.91
N PRO A 203 -17.08 16.49 1.61
CA PRO A 203 -17.70 15.20 1.94
C PRO A 203 -17.90 14.99 3.44
N ILE A 204 -16.98 15.45 4.28
CA ILE A 204 -17.13 15.37 5.75
C ILE A 204 -18.38 16.13 6.19
N LEU A 205 -18.56 17.37 5.73
CA LEU A 205 -19.72 18.18 6.07
C LEU A 205 -21.03 17.55 5.57
N VAL A 206 -21.05 17.02 4.33
CA VAL A 206 -22.24 16.37 3.78
C VAL A 206 -22.62 15.13 4.61
N ILE A 207 -21.66 14.26 4.93
CA ILE A 207 -21.92 13.06 5.74
C ILE A 207 -22.43 13.46 7.12
N LEU A 208 -21.80 14.44 7.79
CA LEU A 208 -22.23 14.87 9.12
C LEU A 208 -23.62 15.50 9.16
N ARG A 209 -24.09 16.06 8.04
CA ARG A 209 -25.43 16.67 7.92
C ARG A 209 -26.51 15.70 7.47
N CYS A 210 -26.14 14.58 6.83
CA CYS A 210 -27.09 13.62 6.30
C CYS A 210 -27.02 12.30 7.08
N ASP A 211 -28.13 11.88 7.70
CA ASP A 211 -28.25 10.56 8.33
C ASP A 211 -28.31 9.44 7.27
N SER A 212 -27.16 9.11 6.71
CA SER A 212 -26.97 8.14 5.64
C SER A 212 -26.69 6.73 6.15
N ALA A 213 -26.74 5.74 5.25
CA ALA A 213 -26.28 4.40 5.60
C ALA A 213 -24.76 4.39 5.87
N PHE A 214 -24.32 3.59 6.87
CA PHE A 214 -22.90 3.52 7.23
C PHE A 214 -22.00 3.17 6.02
N LEU A 215 -22.43 2.22 5.19
CA LEU A 215 -21.66 1.77 4.03
C LEU A 215 -21.53 2.86 2.94
N SER A 216 -22.58 3.66 2.68
CA SER A 216 -22.53 4.75 1.71
C SER A 216 -21.62 5.88 2.21
N GLY A 217 -21.67 6.20 3.51
CA GLY A 217 -20.77 7.16 4.16
C GLY A 217 -19.30 6.72 4.09
N VAL A 218 -18.98 5.46 4.43
CA VAL A 218 -17.61 4.92 4.32
C VAL A 218 -17.13 4.97 2.87
N THR A 219 -17.97 4.58 1.92
CA THR A 219 -17.62 4.60 0.48
C THR A 219 -17.30 6.01 0.00
N LEU A 220 -18.14 7.00 0.32
CA LEU A 220 -17.89 8.40 -0.03
C LEU A 220 -16.59 8.92 0.62
N MET A 221 -16.33 8.58 1.88
CA MET A 221 -15.11 8.98 2.57
C MET A 221 -13.85 8.37 1.94
N LEU A 222 -13.90 7.09 1.55
CA LEU A 222 -12.79 6.44 0.83
C LEU A 222 -12.53 7.13 -0.51
N PHE A 223 -13.58 7.48 -1.28
CA PHE A 223 -13.42 8.26 -2.51
C PHE A 223 -12.82 9.63 -2.25
N ALA A 224 -13.29 10.35 -1.23
CA ALA A 224 -12.74 11.65 -0.84
C ALA A 224 -11.25 11.56 -0.50
N CYS A 225 -10.85 10.54 0.28
CA CYS A 225 -9.45 10.30 0.62
C CYS A 225 -8.60 9.98 -0.62
N ILE A 226 -9.10 9.14 -1.55
CA ILE A 226 -8.41 8.84 -2.80
C ILE A 226 -8.22 10.11 -3.65
N VAL A 227 -9.27 10.91 -3.80
CA VAL A 227 -9.21 12.17 -4.56
C VAL A 227 -8.22 13.13 -3.90
N TRP A 228 -8.26 13.28 -2.58
CA TRP A 228 -7.31 14.11 -1.83
C TRP A 228 -5.86 13.68 -2.04
N LEU A 229 -5.55 12.38 -1.88
CA LEU A 229 -4.20 11.83 -2.09
C LEU A 229 -3.72 12.09 -3.52
N LYS A 230 -4.60 11.90 -4.51
CA LYS A 230 -4.28 12.18 -5.92
C LYS A 230 -4.05 13.66 -6.18
N LEU A 231 -4.87 14.55 -5.64
CA LEU A 231 -4.71 16.00 -5.80
C LEU A 231 -3.39 16.50 -5.19
N VAL A 232 -3.04 16.04 -3.99
CA VAL A 232 -1.74 16.35 -3.37
C VAL A 232 -0.60 15.84 -4.24
N SER A 233 -0.72 14.62 -4.77
CA SER A 233 0.31 14.07 -5.66
C SER A 233 0.46 14.90 -6.93
N TYR A 234 -0.65 15.27 -7.56
CA TYR A 234 -0.69 16.12 -8.74
C TYR A 234 -0.06 17.49 -8.48
N ALA A 235 -0.40 18.15 -7.37
CA ALA A 235 0.18 19.44 -6.99
C ALA A 235 1.69 19.36 -6.75
N HIS A 236 2.16 18.35 -5.97
CA HIS A 236 3.58 18.18 -5.68
C HIS A 236 4.39 17.86 -6.93
N THR A 237 3.90 16.96 -7.79
CA THR A 237 4.59 16.57 -9.01
C THR A 237 4.67 17.73 -10.01
N ASN A 238 3.58 18.49 -10.21
CA ASN A 238 3.61 19.65 -11.10
C ASN A 238 4.49 20.78 -10.53
N TYR A 239 4.47 21.00 -9.21
CA TYR A 239 5.40 21.94 -8.56
C TYR A 239 6.86 21.58 -8.85
N ASP A 240 7.24 20.32 -8.66
CA ASP A 240 8.60 19.86 -8.94
C ASP A 240 8.96 19.98 -10.43
N MET A 241 8.01 19.73 -11.35
CA MET A 241 8.23 19.91 -12.79
C MET A 241 8.38 21.39 -13.18
N ARG A 242 7.60 22.30 -12.59
CA ARG A 242 7.76 23.75 -12.79
C ARG A 242 9.11 24.25 -12.29
N ALA A 243 9.51 23.80 -11.10
CA ALA A 243 10.81 24.15 -10.53
C ALA A 243 11.97 23.67 -11.42
N LEU A 244 11.86 22.46 -11.99
CA LEU A 244 12.82 21.93 -12.96
C LEU A 244 12.84 22.72 -14.28
N ALA A 245 11.67 23.07 -14.81
CA ALA A 245 11.57 23.88 -16.03
C ALA A 245 12.27 25.25 -15.84
N LYS A 246 12.08 25.88 -14.68
CA LYS A 246 12.75 27.14 -14.33
C LYS A 246 14.27 26.99 -14.17
N SER A 247 14.76 25.89 -13.58
CA SER A 247 16.22 25.67 -13.47
C SER A 247 16.86 25.44 -14.84
N ILE A 248 16.15 24.75 -15.75
CA ILE A 248 16.58 24.56 -17.14
C ILE A 248 16.59 25.90 -17.90
N GLU A 249 15.54 26.72 -17.77
CA GLU A 249 15.49 28.08 -18.35
C GLU A 249 16.67 28.96 -17.85
N LYS A 250 17.14 28.74 -16.61
CA LYS A 250 18.28 29.45 -16.01
C LYS A 250 19.66 28.87 -16.37
N GLY A 251 19.73 27.78 -17.12
CA GLY A 251 21.00 27.17 -17.55
C GLY A 251 21.74 26.36 -16.48
N GLU A 252 21.07 25.95 -15.40
CA GLU A 252 21.69 25.08 -14.39
C GLU A 252 21.90 23.66 -14.95
N ALA A 253 23.13 23.13 -14.85
CA ALA A 253 23.46 21.79 -15.32
C ALA A 253 22.68 20.73 -14.52
N LEU A 254 21.69 20.11 -15.16
CA LEU A 254 20.91 19.03 -14.56
C LEU A 254 21.76 17.76 -14.51
N PRO A 255 21.78 17.02 -13.37
CA PRO A 255 22.53 15.76 -13.31
C PRO A 255 21.99 14.76 -14.35
N ASN A 256 22.92 14.06 -15.02
CA ASN A 256 22.72 13.08 -16.12
C ASN A 256 21.75 11.91 -15.81
N THR A 257 21.14 11.87 -14.62
CA THR A 257 20.19 10.84 -14.17
C THR A 257 18.73 11.18 -14.47
N VAL A 258 18.42 12.42 -14.84
CA VAL A 258 17.07 12.85 -15.23
C VAL A 258 16.98 12.80 -16.75
N ASN A 259 16.40 11.72 -17.29
CA ASN A 259 16.16 11.60 -18.72
C ASN A 259 15.24 12.75 -19.17
N VAL A 260 15.78 13.66 -19.98
CA VAL A 260 15.25 14.99 -20.33
C VAL A 260 14.15 14.90 -21.41
N ASP A 261 13.20 13.98 -21.25
CA ASP A 261 12.12 13.78 -22.22
C ASP A 261 10.75 14.29 -21.74
N TYR A 262 10.71 15.03 -20.63
CA TYR A 262 9.45 15.53 -20.06
C TYR A 262 9.37 17.05 -20.09
N PRO A 263 9.03 17.67 -21.24
CA PRO A 263 8.64 19.07 -21.25
C PRO A 263 7.44 19.25 -20.31
N TYR A 264 7.47 20.29 -19.48
CA TYR A 264 6.35 20.63 -18.60
C TYR A 264 5.12 20.98 -19.45
N ASN A 265 4.23 20.00 -19.62
CA ASN A 265 3.01 20.13 -20.40
C ASN A 265 1.84 19.55 -19.61
N VAL A 266 0.90 20.43 -19.26
CA VAL A 266 -0.28 20.08 -18.48
C VAL A 266 -1.39 19.61 -19.42
N SER A 267 -1.53 18.29 -19.57
CA SER A 267 -2.58 17.69 -20.42
C SER A 267 -3.80 17.26 -19.62
N PHE A 268 -4.99 17.71 -20.06
CA PHE A 268 -6.26 17.29 -19.47
C PHE A 268 -6.48 15.78 -19.57
N LYS A 269 -6.03 15.16 -20.69
CA LYS A 269 -6.13 13.71 -20.90
C LYS A 269 -5.31 12.93 -19.86
N SER A 270 -4.12 13.42 -19.50
CA SER A 270 -3.26 12.79 -18.50
C SER A 270 -3.86 12.90 -17.09
N LEU A 271 -4.49 14.04 -16.76
CA LEU A 271 -5.22 14.20 -15.50
C LEU A 271 -6.39 13.20 -15.41
N VAL A 272 -7.27 13.16 -16.41
CA VAL A 272 -8.43 12.26 -16.39
C VAL A 272 -7.99 10.80 -16.29
N TYR A 273 -6.96 10.41 -17.04
CA TYR A 273 -6.38 9.07 -16.94
C TYR A 273 -5.86 8.79 -15.52
N PHE A 274 -5.11 9.73 -14.92
CA PHE A 274 -4.59 9.58 -13.57
C PHE A 274 -5.68 9.47 -12.51
N MET A 275 -6.76 10.25 -12.62
CA MET A 275 -7.85 10.22 -11.65
C MET A 275 -8.53 8.84 -11.57
N VAL A 276 -8.59 8.11 -12.69
CA VAL A 276 -9.17 6.75 -12.75
C VAL A 276 -8.12 5.65 -12.55
N ALA A 277 -6.84 5.92 -12.82
CA ALA A 277 -5.77 4.92 -12.69
C ALA A 277 -5.64 4.35 -11.27
N PRO A 278 -5.32 3.05 -11.10
CA PRO A 278 -5.17 2.40 -9.78
C PRO A 278 -3.82 2.74 -9.11
N THR A 279 -3.45 4.03 -9.11
CA THR A 279 -2.27 4.57 -8.45
C THR A 279 -2.57 5.93 -7.84
N LEU A 280 -1.85 6.26 -6.77
CA LEU A 280 -1.95 7.54 -6.09
C LEU A 280 -0.83 8.51 -6.47
N CYS A 281 0.20 8.03 -7.20
CA CYS A 281 1.35 8.85 -7.59
C CYS A 281 1.20 9.36 -9.02
N TYR A 282 1.02 10.67 -9.19
CA TYR A 282 0.91 11.32 -10.49
C TYR A 282 2.23 11.22 -11.27
N GLN A 283 2.12 10.83 -12.54
CA GLN A 283 3.17 10.79 -13.54
C GLN A 283 2.58 11.21 -14.89
N THR A 284 3.40 11.83 -15.72
CA THR A 284 3.05 12.24 -17.08
C THR A 284 2.79 11.03 -17.99
N ASN A 285 3.68 10.04 -17.93
CA ASN A 285 3.59 8.80 -18.68
C ASN A 285 3.61 7.60 -17.74
N TYR A 286 2.70 6.66 -17.98
CA TYR A 286 2.62 5.39 -17.26
C TYR A 286 2.95 4.23 -18.19
N PRO A 287 3.55 3.13 -17.70
CA PRO A 287 3.71 1.92 -18.48
C PRO A 287 2.33 1.38 -18.87
N ARG A 288 2.12 1.05 -20.15
CA ARG A 288 0.84 0.58 -20.68
C ARG A 288 0.90 -0.82 -21.26
N THR A 289 -0.19 -1.57 -21.13
CA THR A 289 -0.34 -2.86 -21.81
C THR A 289 -0.81 -2.67 -23.26
N PRO A 290 -0.43 -3.57 -24.19
CA PRO A 290 -0.73 -3.39 -25.61
C PRO A 290 -2.23 -3.52 -25.93
N TYR A 291 -2.93 -4.45 -25.29
CA TYR A 291 -4.36 -4.71 -25.51
C TYR A 291 -5.07 -5.09 -24.21
N ILE A 292 -6.41 -5.12 -24.26
CA ILE A 292 -7.29 -5.47 -23.12
C ILE A 292 -7.73 -6.94 -23.29
N ARG A 293 -7.44 -7.78 -22.29
CA ARG A 293 -7.84 -9.19 -22.23
C ARG A 293 -9.27 -9.34 -21.72
N LYS A 294 -10.26 -9.11 -22.58
CA LYS A 294 -11.70 -9.13 -22.21
C LYS A 294 -12.14 -10.40 -21.47
N GLY A 295 -11.76 -11.59 -21.97
CA GLY A 295 -12.11 -12.87 -21.34
C GLY A 295 -11.49 -13.04 -19.94
N TRP A 296 -10.30 -12.48 -19.71
CA TRP A 296 -9.69 -12.46 -18.38
C TRP A 296 -10.46 -11.51 -17.45
N VAL A 297 -10.83 -10.32 -17.91
CA VAL A 297 -11.63 -9.35 -17.13
C VAL A 297 -12.95 -9.96 -16.67
N VAL A 298 -13.69 -10.62 -17.57
CA VAL A 298 -14.97 -11.26 -17.23
C VAL A 298 -14.78 -12.34 -16.15
N ARG A 299 -13.74 -13.18 -16.26
CA ARG A 299 -13.43 -14.19 -15.23
C ARG A 299 -13.13 -13.56 -13.87
N GLN A 300 -12.37 -12.46 -13.83
CA GLN A 300 -12.08 -11.77 -12.58
C GLN A 300 -13.33 -11.08 -12.00
N LEU A 301 -14.22 -10.55 -12.85
CA LEU A 301 -15.48 -9.95 -12.42
C LEU A 301 -16.41 -10.99 -11.77
N VAL A 302 -16.51 -12.19 -12.36
CA VAL A 302 -17.28 -13.30 -11.77
C VAL A 302 -16.73 -13.68 -10.40
N LYS A 303 -15.40 -13.82 -10.27
CA LYS A 303 -14.75 -14.06 -8.97
C LYS A 303 -15.06 -12.97 -7.97
N LEU A 304 -15.04 -11.70 -8.39
CA LEU A 304 -15.35 -10.57 -7.51
C LEU A 304 -16.76 -10.68 -6.93
N ILE A 305 -17.76 -10.97 -7.77
CA ILE A 305 -19.15 -11.17 -7.32
C ILE A 305 -19.25 -12.31 -6.30
N ILE A 306 -18.60 -13.45 -6.57
CA ILE A 306 -18.62 -14.62 -5.67
C ILE A 306 -18.00 -14.28 -4.31
N PHE A 307 -16.78 -13.74 -4.30
CA PHE A 307 -16.08 -13.41 -3.04
C PHE A 307 -16.75 -12.27 -2.28
N THR A 308 -17.34 -11.28 -2.96
CA THR A 308 -18.19 -10.29 -2.30
C THR A 308 -19.39 -10.95 -1.64
N GLY A 309 -20.11 -11.85 -2.32
CA GLY A 309 -21.22 -12.61 -1.73
C GLY A 309 -20.81 -13.41 -0.49
N VAL A 310 -19.67 -14.10 -0.54
CA VAL A 310 -19.09 -14.84 0.60
C VAL A 310 -18.79 -13.90 1.78
N MET A 311 -18.22 -12.73 1.51
CA MET A 311 -17.94 -11.74 2.54
C MET A 311 -19.21 -11.29 3.27
N GLY A 312 -20.28 -10.96 2.54
CA GLY A 312 -21.54 -10.57 3.17
C GLY A 312 -22.25 -11.73 3.87
N PHE A 313 -22.12 -12.96 3.37
CA PHE A 313 -22.58 -14.16 4.09
C PHE A 313 -21.89 -14.30 5.45
N ILE A 314 -20.57 -14.13 5.51
CA ILE A 314 -19.82 -14.22 6.78
C ILE A 314 -20.26 -13.11 7.75
N ILE A 315 -20.43 -11.88 7.25
CA ILE A 315 -20.88 -10.76 8.07
C ILE A 315 -22.26 -11.03 8.69
N GLU A 316 -23.25 -11.43 7.87
CA GLU A 316 -24.62 -11.64 8.33
C GLU A 316 -24.80 -12.89 9.20
N GLN A 317 -24.13 -14.01 8.86
CA GLN A 317 -24.33 -15.28 9.56
C GLN A 317 -23.45 -15.44 10.80
N TYR A 318 -22.27 -14.83 10.82
CA TYR A 318 -21.30 -15.02 11.92
C TYR A 318 -21.08 -13.75 12.72
N ILE A 319 -20.74 -12.65 12.07
CA ILE A 319 -20.35 -11.42 12.78
C ILE A 319 -21.58 -10.80 13.46
N ASN A 320 -22.66 -10.57 12.73
CA ASN A 320 -23.85 -9.89 13.25
C ASN A 320 -24.43 -10.58 14.50
N PRO A 321 -24.66 -11.91 14.53
CA PRO A 321 -25.20 -12.57 15.72
C PRO A 321 -24.23 -12.54 16.91
N ILE A 322 -22.93 -12.66 16.69
CA ILE A 322 -21.93 -12.61 17.77
C ILE A 322 -21.93 -11.23 18.42
N VAL A 323 -21.99 -10.19 17.59
CA VAL A 323 -21.90 -8.81 18.05
C VAL A 323 -23.21 -8.36 18.71
N GLN A 324 -24.38 -8.73 18.17
CA GLN A 324 -25.69 -8.44 18.81
C GLN A 324 -25.83 -9.09 20.19
N ASN A 325 -25.28 -10.29 20.38
CA ASN A 325 -25.32 -11.01 21.65
C ASN A 325 -24.17 -10.64 22.61
N SER A 326 -23.36 -9.63 22.27
CA SER A 326 -22.24 -9.19 23.10
C SER A 326 -22.60 -7.97 23.94
N GLN A 327 -21.94 -7.80 25.09
CA GLN A 327 -21.96 -6.55 25.86
C GLN A 327 -20.72 -5.71 25.51
N HIS A 328 -20.76 -4.41 25.81
CA HIS A 328 -19.64 -3.50 25.56
C HIS A 328 -18.37 -4.05 26.23
N PRO A 329 -17.26 -4.25 25.49
CA PRO A 329 -16.08 -4.97 25.97
C PRO A 329 -15.41 -4.32 27.19
N LEU A 330 -15.50 -3.00 27.33
CA LEU A 330 -14.98 -2.25 28.48
C LEU A 330 -15.91 -2.23 29.71
N LYS A 331 -17.12 -2.81 29.64
CA LYS A 331 -18.09 -2.82 30.75
C LYS A 331 -18.29 -4.20 31.37
N GLY A 332 -17.90 -5.27 30.67
CA GLY A 332 -18.03 -6.65 31.16
C GLY A 332 -16.79 -7.17 31.90
N TYR A 333 -16.86 -8.40 32.40
CA TYR A 333 -15.71 -9.13 32.95
C TYR A 333 -14.64 -9.35 31.88
N LEU A 334 -13.35 -9.18 32.22
CA LEU A 334 -12.23 -9.31 31.29
C LEU A 334 -12.24 -10.64 30.52
N LEU A 335 -12.54 -11.75 31.21
CA LEU A 335 -12.63 -13.08 30.60
C LEU A 335 -13.75 -13.17 29.56
N TYR A 336 -14.90 -12.55 29.83
CA TYR A 336 -16.01 -12.49 28.87
C TYR A 336 -15.61 -11.65 27.63
N ALA A 337 -14.94 -10.52 27.83
CA ALA A 337 -14.45 -9.70 26.72
C ALA A 337 -13.44 -10.47 25.85
N ILE A 338 -12.49 -11.19 26.46
CA ILE A 338 -11.53 -12.04 25.75
C ILE A 338 -12.24 -13.16 24.97
N GLU A 339 -13.22 -13.84 25.59
CA GLU A 339 -14.00 -14.89 24.92
C GLU A 339 -14.74 -14.34 23.69
N ARG A 340 -15.34 -13.15 23.78
CA ARG A 340 -16.03 -12.50 22.65
C ARG A 340 -15.07 -12.08 21.54
N VAL A 341 -13.93 -11.49 21.90
CA VAL A 341 -12.88 -11.10 20.94
C VAL A 341 -12.35 -12.33 20.19
N LEU A 342 -12.09 -13.44 20.89
CA LEU A 342 -11.65 -14.69 20.28
C LEU A 342 -12.71 -15.27 19.34
N LYS A 343 -13.99 -15.28 19.73
CA LYS A 343 -15.09 -15.74 18.86
C LYS A 343 -15.22 -14.90 17.60
N LEU A 344 -14.97 -13.59 17.70
CA LEU A 344 -15.03 -12.66 16.56
C LEU A 344 -13.76 -12.70 15.70
N SER A 345 -12.62 -13.13 16.26
CA SER A 345 -11.31 -13.09 15.59
C SER A 345 -11.28 -13.83 14.25
N VAL A 346 -11.78 -15.06 14.20
CA VAL A 346 -11.73 -15.92 13.00
C VAL A 346 -12.63 -15.39 11.88
N PRO A 347 -13.95 -15.13 12.09
CA PRO A 347 -14.80 -14.58 11.03
C PRO A 347 -14.29 -13.22 10.52
N ASN A 348 -13.79 -12.38 11.42
CA ASN A 348 -13.26 -11.07 11.06
C ASN A 348 -11.98 -11.17 10.23
N LEU A 349 -11.08 -12.10 10.55
CA LEU A 349 -9.90 -12.38 9.74
C LEU A 349 -10.29 -12.84 8.33
N TYR A 350 -11.28 -13.73 8.19
CA TYR A 350 -11.75 -14.17 6.87
C TYR A 350 -12.34 -13.03 6.05
N VAL A 351 -13.18 -12.19 6.64
CA VAL A 351 -13.74 -11.00 5.98
C VAL A 351 -12.62 -10.07 5.53
N TRP A 352 -11.60 -9.85 6.36
CA TRP A 352 -10.50 -8.96 6.04
C TRP A 352 -9.60 -9.50 4.92
N LEU A 353 -9.25 -10.79 4.94
CA LEU A 353 -8.50 -11.44 3.85
C LEU A 353 -9.30 -11.47 2.54
N CYS A 354 -10.60 -11.72 2.63
CA CYS A 354 -11.50 -11.67 1.49
C CYS A 354 -11.59 -10.25 0.92
N MET A 355 -11.70 -9.23 1.78
CA MET A 355 -11.69 -7.81 1.38
C MET A 355 -10.39 -7.46 0.66
N PHE A 356 -9.24 -7.89 1.18
CA PHE A 356 -7.95 -7.70 0.53
C PHE A 356 -7.90 -8.28 -0.88
N TYR A 357 -8.31 -9.54 -1.02
CA TYR A 357 -8.33 -10.21 -2.31
C TYR A 357 -9.31 -9.53 -3.28
N CYS A 358 -10.53 -9.22 -2.83
CA CYS A 358 -11.53 -8.52 -3.64
C CYS A 358 -11.05 -7.15 -4.11
N PHE A 359 -10.47 -6.35 -3.22
CA PHE A 359 -10.10 -4.98 -3.53
C PHE A 359 -8.73 -4.89 -4.23
N PHE A 360 -7.66 -5.33 -3.57
CA PHE A 360 -6.30 -5.15 -4.08
C PHE A 360 -5.97 -6.10 -5.23
N HIS A 361 -6.45 -7.34 -5.17
CA HIS A 361 -6.17 -8.31 -6.23
C HIS A 361 -7.20 -8.23 -7.34
N LEU A 362 -8.51 -8.37 -7.10
CA LEU A 362 -9.49 -8.43 -8.19
C LEU A 362 -9.81 -7.03 -8.75
N TRP A 363 -10.30 -6.12 -7.92
CA TRP A 363 -10.80 -4.81 -8.38
C TRP A 363 -9.72 -3.93 -9.00
N LEU A 364 -8.57 -3.73 -8.33
CA LEU A 364 -7.50 -2.90 -8.88
C LEU A 364 -6.91 -3.47 -10.17
N ASN A 365 -6.85 -4.80 -10.31
CA ASN A 365 -6.40 -5.43 -11.55
C ASN A 365 -7.42 -5.33 -12.69
N ILE A 366 -8.72 -5.46 -12.39
CA ILE A 366 -9.78 -5.22 -13.37
C ILE A 366 -9.67 -3.78 -13.87
N LEU A 367 -9.55 -2.82 -12.95
CA LEU A 367 -9.39 -1.41 -13.28
C LEU A 367 -8.10 -1.15 -14.08
N ALA A 368 -6.99 -1.79 -13.70
CA ALA A 368 -5.73 -1.70 -14.43
C ALA A 368 -5.83 -2.26 -15.86
N GLU A 369 -6.47 -3.41 -16.04
CA GLU A 369 -6.66 -4.03 -17.35
C GLU A 369 -7.56 -3.17 -18.25
N LEU A 370 -8.66 -2.62 -17.72
CA LEU A 370 -9.56 -1.72 -18.45
C LEU A 370 -8.87 -0.44 -18.90
N LEU A 371 -8.00 0.14 -18.06
CA LEU A 371 -7.23 1.34 -18.38
C LEU A 371 -5.92 1.07 -19.14
N ARG A 372 -5.59 -0.21 -19.39
CA ARG A 372 -4.29 -0.64 -19.93
C ARG A 372 -3.10 -0.18 -19.08
N PHE A 373 -3.27 -0.12 -17.77
CA PHE A 373 -2.21 0.18 -16.81
C PHE A 373 -1.31 -1.04 -16.62
N GLY A 374 0.00 -0.85 -16.83
CA GLY A 374 0.99 -1.92 -16.87
C GLY A 374 1.65 -2.27 -15.55
N ASP A 375 1.78 -1.34 -14.60
CA ASP A 375 2.37 -1.65 -13.29
C ASP A 375 1.30 -2.14 -12.32
N ARG A 376 1.16 -3.46 -12.17
CA ARG A 376 0.12 -4.09 -11.32
C ARG A 376 0.67 -4.57 -9.98
N GLU A 377 1.80 -4.03 -9.54
CA GLU A 377 2.37 -4.27 -8.22
C GLU A 377 1.62 -3.44 -7.15
N PHE A 378 0.39 -3.84 -6.84
CA PHE A 378 -0.45 -3.19 -5.82
C PHE A 378 -0.11 -3.62 -4.38
N TYR A 379 0.53 -4.77 -4.24
CA TYR A 379 0.97 -5.36 -2.97
C TYR A 379 2.17 -6.28 -3.24
N LYS A 380 2.89 -6.66 -2.19
CA LYS A 380 3.98 -7.66 -2.18
C LYS A 380 3.61 -8.84 -1.27
N ASP A 381 4.54 -9.76 -1.04
CA ASP A 381 4.33 -10.97 -0.22
C ASP A 381 4.30 -10.64 1.29
N TRP A 382 3.35 -9.78 1.68
CA TRP A 382 3.21 -9.23 3.04
C TRP A 382 2.92 -10.31 4.09
N TRP A 383 2.40 -11.47 3.69
CA TRP A 383 2.15 -12.61 4.59
C TRP A 383 3.45 -13.24 5.12
N ASN A 384 4.57 -13.02 4.43
CA ASN A 384 5.91 -13.45 4.83
C ASN A 384 6.70 -12.33 5.53
N ALA A 385 6.04 -11.23 5.93
CA ALA A 385 6.71 -10.13 6.59
C ALA A 385 7.32 -10.57 7.93
N LYS A 386 8.59 -10.25 8.14
CA LYS A 386 9.34 -10.60 9.36
C LYS A 386 9.05 -9.62 10.51
N THR A 387 8.66 -8.40 10.17
CA THR A 387 8.34 -7.32 11.10
C THR A 387 7.02 -6.67 10.74
N VAL A 388 6.40 -5.99 11.72
CA VAL A 388 5.21 -5.17 11.49
C VAL A 388 5.54 -4.01 10.54
N GLU A 389 6.77 -3.48 10.58
CA GLU A 389 7.23 -2.45 9.66
C GLU A 389 7.22 -2.93 8.21
N ASP A 390 7.80 -4.11 7.93
CA ASP A 390 7.82 -4.70 6.59
C ASP A 390 6.40 -4.97 6.08
N TYR A 391 5.52 -5.45 6.94
CA TYR A 391 4.12 -5.67 6.60
C TYR A 391 3.45 -4.38 6.06
N TRP A 392 3.57 -3.26 6.78
CA TRP A 392 2.98 -1.98 6.36
C TRP A 392 3.59 -1.43 5.07
N ARG A 393 4.81 -1.85 4.71
CA ARG A 393 5.48 -1.50 3.44
C ARG A 393 5.04 -2.37 2.26
N MET A 394 4.49 -3.55 2.52
CA MET A 394 4.17 -4.56 1.50
C MET A 394 2.67 -4.70 1.24
N TRP A 395 1.82 -4.37 2.22
CA TRP A 395 0.37 -4.56 2.16
C TRP A 395 -0.32 -3.72 1.07
N ASN A 396 -0.08 -2.40 1.07
CA ASN A 396 -0.73 -1.44 0.17
C ASN A 396 0.32 -0.57 -0.51
N MET A 397 0.86 -1.05 -1.62
CA MET A 397 1.93 -0.37 -2.34
C MET A 397 1.51 1.02 -2.88
N PRO A 398 0.29 1.25 -3.39
CA PRO A 398 -0.13 2.59 -3.82
C PRO A 398 -0.02 3.64 -2.70
N VAL A 399 -0.56 3.35 -1.51
CA VAL A 399 -0.49 4.27 -0.37
C VAL A 399 0.95 4.36 0.14
N HIS A 400 1.65 3.23 0.27
CA HIS A 400 3.04 3.22 0.71
C HIS A 400 3.96 4.08 -0.17
N LYS A 401 3.88 3.92 -1.50
CA LYS A 401 4.63 4.73 -2.48
C LYS A 401 4.27 6.22 -2.35
N TRP A 402 3.00 6.54 -2.10
CA TRP A 402 2.55 7.92 -1.90
C TRP A 402 3.10 8.53 -0.61
N MET A 403 2.99 7.83 0.53
CA MET A 403 3.48 8.28 1.84
C MET A 403 4.99 8.53 1.80
N ILE A 404 5.75 7.61 1.18
CA ILE A 404 7.19 7.79 1.05
C ILE A 404 7.51 9.05 0.22
N ARG A 405 6.85 9.21 -0.92
CA ARG A 405 7.15 10.24 -1.91
C ARG A 405 6.75 11.65 -1.46
N HIS A 406 5.56 11.79 -0.89
CA HIS A 406 4.93 13.08 -0.63
C HIS A 406 5.02 13.51 0.83
N LEU A 407 5.30 12.59 1.77
CA LEU A 407 5.50 12.91 3.19
C LEU A 407 6.94 12.62 3.63
N TYR A 408 7.37 11.36 3.57
CA TYR A 408 8.63 10.93 4.18
C TYR A 408 9.87 11.63 3.59
N PHE A 409 10.07 11.56 2.28
CA PHE A 409 11.24 12.18 1.64
C PHE A 409 11.25 13.72 1.76
N PRO A 410 10.12 14.44 1.61
CA PRO A 410 10.07 15.87 1.92
C PRO A 410 10.48 16.18 3.37
N CYS A 411 10.01 15.43 4.36
CA CYS A 411 10.45 15.59 5.76
C CYS A 411 11.98 15.43 5.90
N LEU A 412 12.55 14.38 5.29
CA LEU A 412 13.99 14.16 5.32
C LEU A 412 14.78 15.27 4.62
N ARG A 413 14.25 15.83 3.52
CA ARG A 413 14.88 16.95 2.78
C ARG A 413 14.93 18.25 3.59
N ILE A 414 14.01 18.44 4.53
CA ILE A 414 13.98 19.58 5.46
C ILE A 414 14.94 19.36 6.64
N GLY A 415 15.51 18.16 6.80
CA GLY A 415 16.42 17.80 7.88
C GLY A 415 15.75 17.16 9.09
N ILE A 416 14.48 16.74 8.99
CA ILE A 416 13.79 16.01 10.06
C ILE A 416 14.42 14.62 10.22
N PRO A 417 14.74 14.17 11.45
CA PRO A 417 15.33 12.85 11.67
C PRO A 417 14.37 11.72 11.28
N LYS A 418 14.94 10.58 10.85
CA LYS A 418 14.18 9.43 10.31
C LYS A 418 13.06 8.93 11.22
N GLY A 419 13.31 8.88 12.53
CA GLY A 419 12.31 8.42 13.51
C GLY A 419 11.10 9.36 13.60
N VAL A 420 11.33 10.68 13.60
CA VAL A 420 10.25 11.68 13.61
C VAL A 420 9.51 11.69 12.27
N ALA A 421 10.21 11.54 11.15
CA ALA A 421 9.57 11.41 9.84
C ALA A 421 8.65 10.18 9.76
N LEU A 422 9.08 9.04 10.35
CA LEU A 422 8.24 7.85 10.45
C LEU A 422 7.01 8.09 11.34
N LEU A 423 7.19 8.75 12.49
CA LEU A 423 6.08 9.12 13.38
C LEU A 423 5.05 10.02 12.67
N ILE A 424 5.50 11.01 11.88
CA ILE A 424 4.61 11.87 11.08
C ILE A 424 3.82 11.05 10.06
N VAL A 425 4.46 10.09 9.38
CA VAL A 425 3.80 9.18 8.44
C VAL A 425 2.70 8.36 9.13
N PHE A 426 2.99 7.80 10.31
CA PHE A 426 1.98 7.07 11.09
C PHE A 426 0.86 7.98 11.61
N LEU A 427 1.18 9.19 12.04
CA LEU A 427 0.20 10.18 12.51
C LEU A 427 -0.80 10.55 11.40
N VAL A 428 -0.29 10.89 10.21
CA VAL A 428 -1.15 11.19 9.06
C VAL A 428 -2.01 9.98 8.70
N SER A 429 -1.42 8.78 8.66
CA SER A 429 -2.18 7.55 8.42
C SER A 429 -3.30 7.36 9.46
N ALA A 430 -3.00 7.53 10.75
CA ALA A 430 -3.98 7.39 11.84
C ALA A 430 -5.14 8.37 11.72
N LEU A 431 -4.86 9.63 11.33
CA LEU A 431 -5.90 10.64 11.08
C LEU A 431 -6.84 10.22 9.94
N PHE A 432 -6.30 9.71 8.83
CA PHE A 432 -7.13 9.24 7.71
C PHE A 432 -7.97 8.01 8.07
N HIS A 433 -7.45 7.08 8.87
CA HIS A 433 -8.21 5.93 9.35
C HIS A 433 -9.34 6.35 10.30
N GLU A 434 -9.07 7.30 11.21
CA GLU A 434 -10.11 7.87 12.05
C GLU A 434 -11.17 8.58 11.20
N LEU A 435 -10.79 9.41 10.23
CA LEU A 435 -11.76 10.08 9.34
C LEU A 435 -12.64 9.08 8.58
N CYS A 436 -12.05 8.00 8.05
CA CYS A 436 -12.77 6.96 7.30
C CYS A 436 -13.81 6.21 8.14
N ILE A 437 -13.62 6.10 9.45
CA ILE A 437 -14.49 5.31 10.33
C ILE A 437 -15.37 6.21 11.20
N ALA A 438 -14.81 7.24 11.83
CA ALA A 438 -15.48 8.14 12.75
C ALA A 438 -16.54 9.00 12.08
N VAL A 439 -16.26 9.52 10.86
CA VAL A 439 -17.20 10.41 10.16
C VAL A 439 -18.47 9.67 9.75
N PRO A 440 -18.41 8.49 9.07
CA PRO A 440 -19.62 7.71 8.77
C PRO A 440 -20.35 7.17 10.00
N CYS A 441 -19.65 6.95 11.12
CA CYS A 441 -20.27 6.60 12.39
C CYS A 441 -20.88 7.82 13.12
N HIS A 442 -20.43 9.03 12.79
CA HIS A 442 -20.58 10.27 13.56
C HIS A 442 -20.12 10.12 15.03
N ILE A 443 -19.03 9.37 15.25
CA ILE A 443 -18.48 9.09 16.59
C ILE A 443 -16.99 9.39 16.59
N PHE A 444 -16.61 10.52 17.21
CA PHE A 444 -15.22 10.98 17.31
C PHE A 444 -14.58 10.58 18.64
N LYS A 445 -14.38 9.27 18.84
CA LYS A 445 -13.76 8.72 20.05
C LYS A 445 -12.27 8.37 19.89
N PHE A 446 -11.70 8.53 18.70
CA PHE A 446 -10.28 8.29 18.44
C PHE A 446 -9.82 6.83 18.64
N TRP A 447 -10.74 5.86 18.58
CA TRP A 447 -10.40 4.45 18.72
C TRP A 447 -9.52 3.94 17.58
N ALA A 448 -9.85 4.26 16.32
CA ALA A 448 -9.05 3.87 15.18
C ALA A 448 -7.71 4.61 15.17
N PHE A 449 -7.72 5.90 15.52
CA PHE A 449 -6.48 6.67 15.70
C PHE A 449 -5.52 6.01 16.70
N CYS A 450 -6.00 5.70 17.91
CA CYS A 450 -5.21 5.03 18.94
C CYS A 450 -4.73 3.65 18.48
N GLY A 451 -5.57 2.89 17.78
CA GLY A 451 -5.23 1.58 17.24
C GLY A 451 -4.06 1.62 16.24
N ILE A 452 -4.03 2.61 15.34
CA ILE A 452 -2.91 2.81 14.40
C ILE A 452 -1.67 3.34 15.12
N MET A 453 -1.83 4.28 16.05
CA MET A 453 -0.68 4.82 16.82
C MET A 453 -0.01 3.77 17.71
N PHE A 454 -0.79 2.82 18.24
CA PHE A 454 -0.25 1.68 19.01
C PHE A 454 0.61 0.73 18.17
N GLN A 455 0.53 0.79 16.84
CA GLN A 455 1.43 0.04 15.96
C GLN A 455 2.87 0.55 16.05
N VAL A 456 3.10 1.83 16.42
CA VAL A 456 4.47 2.39 16.49
C VAL A 456 5.30 1.71 17.59
N PRO A 457 4.83 1.60 18.86
CA PRO A 457 5.48 0.76 19.86
C PRO A 457 5.68 -0.68 19.40
N LEU A 458 4.70 -1.26 18.70
CA LEU A 458 4.79 -2.63 18.23
C LEU A 458 5.89 -2.82 17.17
N VAL A 459 6.09 -1.85 16.29
CA VAL A 459 7.22 -1.82 15.35
C VAL A 459 8.54 -1.81 16.10
N LEU A 460 8.68 -0.98 17.15
CA LEU A 460 9.90 -0.93 17.95
C LEU A 460 10.18 -2.27 18.67
N ILE A 461 9.14 -2.88 19.24
CA ILE A 461 9.23 -4.17 19.92
C ILE A 461 9.62 -5.28 18.93
N THR A 462 8.96 -5.35 17.78
CA THR A 462 9.23 -6.39 16.77
C THR A 462 10.62 -6.24 16.16
N ASN A 463 11.08 -5.01 15.91
CA ASN A 463 12.46 -4.74 15.47
C ASN A 463 13.48 -5.14 16.55
N TYR A 464 13.21 -4.82 17.82
CA TYR A 464 14.07 -5.25 18.94
C TYR A 464 14.14 -6.78 19.05
N LEU A 465 12.99 -7.47 18.95
CA LEU A 465 12.93 -8.93 18.99
C LEU A 465 13.64 -9.57 17.80
N GLN A 466 13.49 -9.03 16.60
CA GLN A 466 14.20 -9.52 15.42
C GLN A 466 15.71 -9.40 15.60
N ASN A 467 16.19 -8.27 16.11
CA ASN A 467 17.61 -8.06 16.36
C ASN A 467 18.15 -9.00 17.45
N LYS A 468 17.33 -9.29 18.48
CA LYS A 468 17.71 -10.17 19.59
C LYS A 468 17.71 -11.65 19.23
N PHE A 469 16.66 -12.13 18.57
CA PHE A 469 16.46 -13.56 18.32
C PHE A 469 16.97 -14.03 16.96
N ARG A 470 17.27 -13.10 16.02
CA ARG A 470 17.66 -13.36 14.60
C ARG A 470 16.73 -14.30 13.82
N ASN A 471 15.69 -14.85 14.44
CA ASN A 471 14.76 -15.78 13.84
C ASN A 471 13.58 -15.00 13.22
N SER A 472 13.47 -15.11 11.90
CA SER A 472 12.43 -14.46 11.11
C SER A 472 11.00 -14.88 11.46
N MET A 473 10.80 -16.04 12.09
CA MET A 473 9.46 -16.58 12.34
C MET A 473 8.77 -15.95 13.56
N VAL A 474 9.51 -15.55 14.59
CA VAL A 474 8.91 -15.02 15.83
C VAL A 474 8.18 -13.70 15.57
N GLY A 475 8.78 -12.80 14.80
CA GLY A 475 8.15 -11.53 14.43
C GLY A 475 6.88 -11.72 13.59
N ASN A 476 6.90 -12.67 12.66
CA ASN A 476 5.72 -13.04 11.85
C ASN A 476 4.59 -13.60 12.74
N MET A 477 4.90 -14.51 13.68
CA MET A 477 3.91 -15.07 14.60
C MET A 477 3.27 -13.98 15.50
N ILE A 478 4.09 -13.07 16.04
CA ILE A 478 3.60 -11.94 16.85
C ILE A 478 2.69 -11.03 16.03
N PHE A 479 3.08 -10.73 14.79
CA PHE A 479 2.24 -9.96 13.87
C PHE A 479 0.88 -10.64 13.69
N TRP A 480 0.83 -11.90 13.29
CA TRP A 480 -0.43 -12.61 13.06
C TRP A 480 -1.28 -12.75 14.32
N PHE A 481 -0.66 -12.97 15.49
CA PHE A 481 -1.36 -13.04 16.76
C PHE A 481 -2.05 -11.70 17.08
N ILE A 482 -1.30 -10.60 17.06
CA ILE A 482 -1.84 -9.27 17.39
C ILE A 482 -2.84 -8.84 16.33
N PHE A 483 -2.54 -9.05 15.06
CA PHE A 483 -3.38 -8.66 13.94
C PHE A 483 -4.73 -9.40 13.95
N SER A 484 -4.71 -10.72 14.12
CA SER A 484 -5.90 -11.57 13.99
C SER A 484 -6.76 -11.56 15.25
N ILE A 485 -6.15 -11.57 16.43
CA ILE A 485 -6.87 -11.76 17.69
C ILE A 485 -7.22 -10.41 18.32
N LEU A 486 -6.25 -9.49 18.44
CA LEU A 486 -6.43 -8.27 19.22
C LEU A 486 -6.86 -7.06 18.39
N GLY A 487 -6.24 -6.84 17.22
CA GLY A 487 -6.37 -5.57 16.49
C GLY A 487 -7.75 -5.37 15.87
N GLN A 488 -7.99 -6.05 14.75
CA GLN A 488 -9.20 -5.83 13.94
C GLN A 488 -10.51 -6.16 14.69
N PRO A 489 -10.63 -7.29 15.42
CA PRO A 489 -11.88 -7.65 16.09
C PRO A 489 -12.26 -6.68 17.21
N MET A 490 -11.26 -6.17 17.94
CA MET A 490 -11.50 -5.20 19.01
C MET A 490 -12.00 -3.86 18.45
N CYS A 491 -11.43 -3.38 17.33
CA CYS A 491 -11.92 -2.17 16.67
C CYS A 491 -13.39 -2.32 16.25
N VAL A 492 -13.76 -3.43 15.61
CA VAL A 492 -15.15 -3.70 15.19
C VAL A 492 -16.10 -3.69 16.39
N LEU A 493 -15.71 -4.36 17.48
CA LEU A 493 -16.54 -4.46 18.68
C LEU A 493 -16.75 -3.09 19.35
N LEU A 494 -15.70 -2.26 19.45
CA LEU A 494 -15.78 -0.91 20.03
C LEU A 494 -16.71 0.00 19.24
N TYR A 495 -16.50 0.10 17.91
CA TYR A 495 -17.32 0.97 17.06
C TYR A 495 -18.78 0.49 16.97
N TYR A 496 -19.02 -0.83 16.92
CA TYR A 496 -20.38 -1.34 16.89
C TYR A 496 -21.16 -0.99 18.16
N HIS A 497 -20.57 -1.23 19.33
CA HIS A 497 -21.25 -0.93 20.60
C HIS A 497 -21.51 0.56 20.77
N ASP A 498 -20.57 1.39 20.35
CA ASP A 498 -20.74 2.84 20.36
C ASP A 498 -21.85 3.30 19.40
N LEU A 499 -21.97 2.70 18.22
CA LEU A 499 -23.05 2.97 17.27
C LEU A 499 -24.43 2.54 17.81
N MET A 500 -24.52 1.37 18.42
CA MET A 500 -25.78 0.86 18.98
C MET A 500 -26.24 1.66 20.20
N ASN A 501 -25.30 2.05 21.08
CA ASN A 501 -25.60 2.92 22.21
C ASN A 501 -26.15 4.29 21.75
N ARG A 502 -25.66 4.82 20.61
CA ARG A 502 -26.21 6.05 20.02
C ARG A 502 -27.64 5.85 19.51
N LYS A 503 -27.90 4.79 18.75
CA LYS A 503 -29.27 4.49 18.26
C LYS A 503 -30.27 4.40 19.41
N SER A 504 -29.91 3.66 20.47
CA SER A 504 -30.75 3.56 21.66
C SER A 504 -31.02 4.91 22.35
N LYS A 505 -30.09 5.89 22.27
CA LYS A 505 -30.32 7.23 22.82
C LYS A 505 -31.22 8.09 21.94
N LEU A 506 -31.08 7.97 20.62
CA LEU A 506 -31.92 8.69 19.65
C LEU A 506 -33.36 8.17 19.67
N ASP A 507 -33.57 6.87 19.87
CA ASP A 507 -34.92 6.28 19.98
C ASP A 507 -35.62 6.64 21.31
N GLN A 508 -34.89 7.18 22.29
CA GLN A 508 -35.40 7.61 23.60
C GLN A 508 -35.61 9.12 23.74
N SER A 509 -35.10 9.92 22.79
CA SER A 509 -35.20 11.39 22.73
C SER A 509 -36.24 11.83 21.71
#